data_AF-M7TI70-F1
#
_entry.id   AF-M7TI70-F1
#
_cell.length_a   1.000
_cell.length_b   1.000
_cell.length_c   1.000
_cell.angle_alpha   90.00
_cell.angle_beta   90.00
_cell.angle_gamma   90.00
#
_symmetry.space_group_name_H-M   'P 1'
#
loop_
_entity.id
_entity.type
_entity.pdbx_description
1 polymer ?
#
loop_
_entity_poly.entity_id
_entity_poly.type
_entity_poly.pdbx_seq_one_letter_code
_entity_poly.pdbx_strand_id
1 'polypeptide(L)'
;MAPPGGKRMKGVQIFRPFIYGTTARPFNDTDNPKPPGVPADHTHSWQVFVKGIEDTDIFYWLRRVQFKLHESIPNHLRTLDADAIIRESNAAAAAANNNSSNSKKPATAAQQQQQHPRAFVVNETGWGEFEITIKLYYDSRSGEKPQTLYHHLRLHPYGRTEAEKEAMRSGGEVVAWTYEEQLFNEPFEDFYHVLTTGAHDKGTKPPPTPTTGGGKGKGGGKGGSSSKPTPQQQQASADGSGGGGDVKERSAMIPQSNKPGQPFSRDTEALEIKRLREAGDKVHDMVRQMNKAIKDKEAELAQLKAENAVPANPTAAAKNNSANAGAGAGASSSGSGSGKAAATAPTPAPKTTTTAV
;
A
#
# COMPACT_ATOMS: atom_id res chain seq x y z
N MET A 1 20.46 12.44 -16.23
CA MET A 1 21.88 12.06 -16.14
C MET A 1 22.06 11.27 -14.86
N ALA A 2 22.57 10.04 -14.92
CA ALA A 2 23.00 9.32 -13.72
C ALA A 2 24.17 10.06 -13.07
N PRO A 3 24.32 10.08 -11.73
CA PRO A 3 25.50 10.64 -11.09
C PRO A 3 26.76 9.93 -11.62
N PRO A 4 27.87 10.65 -11.82
CA PRO A 4 29.11 10.04 -12.31
C PRO A 4 29.66 9.07 -11.26
N GLY A 5 29.65 7.77 -11.57
CA GLY A 5 30.61 6.78 -11.05
C GLY A 5 30.87 6.74 -9.54
N GLY A 6 29.85 6.87 -8.69
CA GLY A 6 30.01 6.74 -7.24
C GLY A 6 30.24 5.28 -6.79
N LYS A 7 31.03 5.08 -5.74
CA LYS A 7 31.17 3.78 -5.08
C LYS A 7 29.85 3.42 -4.39
N ARG A 8 29.38 2.18 -4.57
CA ARG A 8 28.20 1.66 -3.88
C ARG A 8 28.56 0.99 -2.56
N MET A 9 27.69 1.12 -1.57
CA MET A 9 27.82 0.48 -0.27
C MET A 9 27.34 -0.98 -0.35
N LYS A 10 28.24 -1.88 -0.76
CA LYS A 10 27.92 -3.30 -0.95
C LYS A 10 27.35 -3.96 0.31
N GLY A 11 26.27 -4.72 0.16
CA GLY A 11 25.59 -5.41 1.25
C GLY A 11 24.86 -4.52 2.25
N VAL A 12 24.76 -3.21 1.99
CA VAL A 12 24.05 -2.25 2.85
C VAL A 12 22.65 -2.00 2.31
N GLN A 13 21.66 -2.07 3.19
CA GLN A 13 20.27 -1.73 2.91
C GLN A 13 19.80 -0.67 3.90
N ILE A 14 19.14 0.37 3.42
CA ILE A 14 18.59 1.45 4.25
C ILE A 14 17.12 1.64 3.92
N PHE A 15 16.26 1.67 4.94
CA PHE A 15 14.82 1.80 4.81
C PHE A 15 14.37 3.19 5.27
N ARG A 16 13.41 3.80 4.57
CA ARG A 16 12.81 5.08 4.97
C ARG A 16 11.29 4.98 5.01
N PRO A 17 10.69 5.03 6.22
CA PRO A 17 9.25 4.88 6.35
C PRO A 17 8.54 6.15 5.90
N PHE A 18 7.43 6.00 5.21
CA PHE A 18 6.54 7.08 4.80
C PHE A 18 5.10 6.59 4.71
N ILE A 19 4.17 7.53 4.57
CA ILE A 19 2.74 7.26 4.41
C ILE A 19 2.29 7.98 3.16
N TYR A 20 1.44 7.32 2.39
CA TYR A 20 0.69 7.95 1.33
C TYR A 20 -0.79 7.57 1.42
N GLY A 21 -1.64 8.34 0.77
CA GLY A 21 -3.05 8.01 0.65
C GLY A 21 -3.93 9.23 0.60
N THR A 22 -5.19 9.03 0.98
CA THR A 22 -6.22 10.07 0.92
C THR A 22 -6.95 10.21 2.24
N THR A 23 -7.41 11.43 2.48
CA THR A 23 -8.39 11.75 3.51
C THR A 23 -9.54 12.47 2.85
N ALA A 24 -10.79 12.09 3.14
CA ALA A 24 -11.97 12.71 2.56
C ALA A 24 -13.01 13.05 3.62
N ARG A 25 -13.71 14.17 3.45
CA ARG A 25 -14.78 14.63 4.34
C ARG A 25 -16.00 15.01 3.49
N PRO A 26 -17.20 14.49 3.79
CA PRO A 26 -18.41 14.94 3.13
C PRO A 26 -18.67 16.41 3.47
N PHE A 27 -19.23 17.17 2.52
CA PHE A 27 -19.68 18.52 2.82
C PHE A 27 -20.93 18.48 3.72
N ASN A 28 -20.99 19.40 4.68
CA ASN A 28 -22.12 19.58 5.60
C ASN A 28 -22.14 21.02 6.12
N ASP A 29 -23.24 21.46 6.70
CA ASP A 29 -23.41 22.87 7.11
C ASP A 29 -22.62 23.25 8.38
N THR A 30 -22.06 22.28 9.12
CA THR A 30 -21.44 22.49 10.44
C THR A 30 -19.92 22.49 10.39
N ASP A 31 -19.32 21.36 10.04
CA ASP A 31 -17.90 21.05 10.24
C ASP A 31 -17.07 21.10 8.95
N ASN A 32 -17.73 21.05 7.79
CA ASN A 32 -17.10 21.09 6.47
C ASN A 32 -18.07 21.71 5.44
N PRO A 33 -18.39 23.02 5.55
CA PRO A 33 -19.28 23.67 4.60
C PRO A 33 -18.66 23.69 3.21
N LYS A 34 -19.50 23.50 2.18
CA LYS A 34 -19.07 23.58 0.78
C LYS A 34 -18.60 25.01 0.47
N PRO A 35 -17.33 25.22 0.07
CA PRO A 35 -16.83 26.56 -0.26
C PRO A 35 -17.53 27.18 -1.48
N PRO A 36 -17.62 28.52 -1.56
CA PRO A 36 -18.12 29.20 -2.75
C PRO A 36 -17.30 28.84 -4.00
N GLY A 37 -18.00 28.61 -5.12
CA GLY A 37 -17.36 28.27 -6.41
C GLY A 37 -17.07 26.79 -6.63
N VAL A 38 -17.27 25.93 -5.61
CA VAL A 38 -17.22 24.47 -5.79
C VAL A 38 -18.45 24.00 -6.60
N PRO A 39 -18.28 23.13 -7.60
CA PRO A 39 -19.40 22.59 -8.38
C PRO A 39 -20.53 22.00 -7.52
N ALA A 40 -21.77 22.14 -8.01
CA ALA A 40 -22.96 21.75 -7.26
C ALA A 40 -23.01 20.24 -6.98
N ASP A 41 -22.54 19.44 -7.92
CA ASP A 41 -22.49 17.97 -7.88
C ASP A 41 -21.36 17.42 -6.99
N HIS A 42 -20.36 18.22 -6.61
CA HIS A 42 -19.31 17.78 -5.70
C HIS A 42 -19.89 17.52 -4.29
N THR A 43 -19.57 16.38 -3.70
CA THR A 43 -20.14 15.96 -2.40
C THR A 43 -19.11 15.95 -1.28
N HIS A 44 -17.82 15.89 -1.61
CA HIS A 44 -16.74 15.80 -0.64
C HIS A 44 -15.62 16.80 -0.95
N SER A 45 -14.93 17.23 0.10
CA SER A 45 -13.55 17.70 0.01
C SER A 45 -12.62 16.53 0.33
N TRP A 46 -11.49 16.45 -0.37
CA TRP A 46 -10.52 15.39 -0.16
C TRP A 46 -9.11 15.88 -0.42
N GLN A 47 -8.15 15.22 0.22
CA GLN A 47 -6.74 15.43 0.00
C GLN A 47 -6.07 14.11 -0.39
N VAL A 48 -5.10 14.17 -1.28
CA VAL A 48 -4.14 13.10 -1.53
C VAL A 48 -2.75 13.56 -1.12
N PHE A 49 -1.98 12.70 -0.48
CA PHE A 49 -0.67 13.10 0.04
C PHE A 49 0.39 11.99 0.03
N VAL A 50 1.64 12.43 0.17
CA VAL A 50 2.81 11.63 0.56
C VAL A 50 3.55 12.39 1.66
N LYS A 51 3.78 11.77 2.81
CA LYS A 51 4.43 12.41 3.97
C LYS A 51 5.21 11.42 4.85
N GLY A 52 6.10 11.95 5.67
CA GLY A 52 6.80 11.16 6.69
C GLY A 52 5.90 10.75 7.84
N ILE A 53 6.32 9.72 8.57
CA ILE A 53 5.62 9.28 9.79
C ILE A 53 5.83 10.30 10.89
N GLU A 54 4.75 10.60 11.62
CA GLU A 54 4.69 11.72 12.56
C GLU A 54 5.24 13.04 11.97
N ASP A 55 4.99 13.27 10.69
CA ASP A 55 5.39 14.45 9.92
C ASP A 55 6.92 14.70 9.87
N THR A 56 7.71 13.63 9.98
CA THR A 56 9.16 13.68 9.73
C THR A 56 9.48 14.17 8.31
N ASP A 57 10.60 14.88 8.17
CA ASP A 57 11.02 15.42 6.88
C ASP A 57 11.47 14.29 5.94
N ILE A 58 10.81 14.14 4.80
CA ILE A 58 11.19 13.15 3.77
C ILE A 58 11.84 13.79 2.55
N PHE A 59 11.95 15.12 2.51
CA PHE A 59 12.40 15.89 1.34
C PHE A 59 13.90 15.72 1.03
N TYR A 60 14.66 15.14 1.96
CA TYR A 60 16.09 14.88 1.77
C TYR A 60 16.38 13.64 0.91
N TRP A 61 15.39 12.77 0.70
CA TRP A 61 15.49 11.59 -0.19
C TRP A 61 14.38 11.54 -1.24
N LEU A 62 13.21 12.15 -1.00
CA LEU A 62 12.13 12.30 -1.96
C LEU A 62 12.03 13.75 -2.42
N ARG A 63 12.31 14.04 -3.69
CA ARG A 63 12.44 15.42 -4.18
C ARG A 63 11.20 15.93 -4.89
N ARG A 64 10.42 15.04 -5.51
CA ARG A 64 9.23 15.43 -6.24
C ARG A 64 8.21 14.31 -6.24
N VAL A 65 6.94 14.67 -6.18
CA VAL A 65 5.82 13.75 -6.31
C VAL A 65 4.89 14.25 -7.40
N GLN A 66 4.42 13.35 -8.24
CA GLN A 66 3.41 13.64 -9.25
C GLN A 66 2.16 12.80 -8.98
N PHE A 67 1.04 13.46 -8.78
CA PHE A 67 -0.28 12.84 -8.66
C PHE A 67 -0.97 12.95 -10.03
N LYS A 68 -1.26 11.81 -10.64
CA LYS A 68 -2.16 11.72 -11.80
C LYS A 68 -3.57 11.42 -11.29
N LEU A 69 -4.42 12.42 -11.33
CA LEU A 69 -5.84 12.37 -11.00
C LEU A 69 -6.66 11.90 -12.21
N HIS A 70 -7.97 11.74 -12.03
CA HIS A 70 -8.89 11.43 -13.12
C HIS A 70 -8.89 12.55 -14.18
N GLU A 71 -8.98 12.17 -15.46
CA GLU A 71 -8.78 13.09 -16.60
C GLU A 71 -9.86 14.18 -16.71
N SER A 72 -11.03 13.99 -16.08
CA SER A 72 -12.07 15.01 -15.99
C SER A 72 -11.72 16.18 -15.08
N ILE A 73 -10.70 16.03 -14.22
CA ILE A 73 -10.27 17.09 -13.31
C ILE A 73 -9.30 18.01 -14.06
N PRO A 74 -9.51 19.34 -14.07
CA PRO A 74 -8.58 20.28 -14.69
C PRO A 74 -7.18 20.15 -14.09
N ASN A 75 -6.16 20.16 -14.97
CA ASN A 75 -4.77 19.93 -14.58
C ASN A 75 -4.60 18.63 -13.78
N HIS A 76 -5.21 17.52 -14.23
CA HIS A 76 -5.19 16.24 -13.54
C HIS A 76 -3.78 15.70 -13.24
N LEU A 77 -2.72 16.21 -13.88
CA LEU A 77 -1.34 15.89 -13.55
C LEU A 77 -0.74 16.95 -12.62
N ARG A 78 -0.83 16.74 -11.31
CA ARG A 78 -0.30 17.64 -10.28
C ARG A 78 1.12 17.25 -9.91
N THR A 79 2.09 18.14 -10.12
CA THR A 79 3.49 17.88 -9.79
C THR A 79 3.95 18.84 -8.71
N LEU A 80 4.46 18.28 -7.61
CA LEU A 80 4.92 19.04 -6.45
C LEU A 80 6.41 18.79 -6.22
N ASP A 81 7.19 19.87 -6.18
CA ASP A 81 8.62 19.85 -5.92
C ASP A 81 8.92 20.23 -4.47
N ALA A 82 9.77 19.45 -3.80
CA ALA A 82 10.14 19.67 -2.40
C ALA A 82 10.73 21.07 -2.18
N ASP A 83 11.57 21.55 -3.10
CA ASP A 83 12.18 22.89 -2.99
C ASP A 83 11.18 24.03 -3.15
N ALA A 84 10.09 23.82 -3.89
CA ALA A 84 9.01 24.80 -3.96
C ALA A 84 8.26 24.85 -2.62
N ILE A 85 7.86 23.68 -2.10
CA ILE A 85 7.16 23.56 -0.81
C ILE A 85 7.99 24.15 0.34
N ILE A 86 9.30 23.85 0.39
CA ILE A 86 10.20 24.40 1.42
C ILE A 86 10.24 25.93 1.34
N ARG A 87 10.37 26.50 0.14
CA ARG A 87 10.42 27.95 -0.05
C ARG A 87 9.12 28.63 0.37
N GLU A 88 7.98 28.07 -0.03
CA GLU A 88 6.66 28.57 0.33
C GLU A 88 6.41 28.50 1.84
N SER A 89 6.75 27.37 2.47
CA SER A 89 6.66 27.18 3.93
C SER A 89 7.51 28.19 4.69
N ASN A 90 8.77 28.39 4.28
CA ASN A 90 9.67 29.36 4.90
C ASN A 90 9.16 30.80 4.71
N ALA A 91 8.60 31.14 3.54
CA ALA A 91 8.03 32.46 3.28
C ALA A 91 6.79 32.73 4.14
N ALA A 92 5.90 31.74 4.30
CA ALA A 92 4.73 31.83 5.18
C ALA A 92 5.14 32.05 6.64
N ALA A 93 6.13 31.31 7.14
CA ALA A 93 6.67 31.48 8.48
C ALA A 93 7.27 32.87 8.71
N ALA A 94 7.99 33.41 7.72
CA ALA A 94 8.55 34.77 7.78
C ALA A 94 7.45 35.85 7.82
N ALA A 95 6.38 35.69 7.03
CA ALA A 95 5.25 36.62 7.01
C ALA A 95 4.47 36.62 8.35
N ALA A 96 4.27 35.45 8.97
CA ALA A 96 3.62 35.33 10.27
C ALA A 96 4.38 36.06 11.39
N ASN A 97 5.72 36.00 11.36
CA ASN A 97 6.56 36.67 12.36
C ASN A 97 6.55 38.21 12.22
N ASN A 98 6.42 38.73 11.00
CA ASN A 98 6.39 40.19 10.76
C ASN A 98 5.08 40.86 11.19
N ASN A 99 3.96 40.13 11.22
CA ASN A 99 2.66 40.64 11.70
C ASN A 99 2.50 40.58 13.24
N SER A 100 3.49 40.05 13.97
CA SER A 100 3.49 39.96 15.43
C SER A 100 4.25 41.12 16.10
N SER A 101 4.08 42.34 15.60
CA SER A 101 4.79 43.52 16.12
C SER A 101 4.03 44.30 17.21
N ASN A 102 2.92 43.77 17.76
CA ASN A 102 2.14 44.52 18.77
C ASN A 102 1.67 43.72 20.01
N SER A 103 2.38 42.66 20.41
CA SER A 103 2.22 42.10 21.76
C SER A 103 3.54 41.55 22.30
N LYS A 104 4.05 42.17 23.39
CA LYS A 104 5.20 41.71 24.17
C LYS A 104 4.85 40.43 24.95
N LYS A 105 4.63 39.31 24.26
CA LYS A 105 4.62 37.99 24.89
C LYS A 105 5.36 37.02 23.96
N PRO A 106 6.53 36.48 24.36
CA PRO A 106 7.18 35.46 23.56
C PRO A 106 6.23 34.26 23.48
N ALA A 107 5.86 33.87 22.26
CA ALA A 107 5.15 32.63 22.01
C ALA A 107 5.97 31.48 22.63
N THR A 108 5.34 30.64 23.45
CA THR A 108 5.99 29.46 24.02
C THR A 108 6.49 28.56 22.88
N ALA A 109 7.57 27.79 23.11
CA ALA A 109 8.14 26.90 22.09
C ALA A 109 7.09 25.96 21.44
N ALA A 110 6.00 25.65 22.15
CA ALA A 110 4.86 24.87 21.64
C ALA A 110 4.02 25.59 20.56
N GLN A 111 4.00 26.94 20.53
CA GLN A 111 3.29 27.72 19.50
C GLN A 111 4.16 27.98 18.26
N GLN A 112 5.49 27.88 18.36
CA GLN A 112 6.39 27.88 17.19
C GLN A 112 6.38 26.55 16.42
N GLN A 113 5.65 25.55 16.93
CA GLN A 113 5.67 24.17 16.45
C GLN A 113 4.54 23.81 15.48
N GLN A 114 3.78 24.80 14.98
CA GLN A 114 3.06 24.65 13.71
C GLN A 114 3.99 25.00 12.56
N GLN A 115 5.11 24.26 12.45
CA GLN A 115 5.79 24.20 11.15
C GLN A 115 4.82 23.49 10.21
N HIS A 116 4.45 24.13 9.10
CA HIS A 116 3.60 23.47 8.10
C HIS A 116 4.21 22.10 7.77
N PRO A 117 3.41 21.01 7.86
CA PRO A 117 3.94 19.67 7.67
C PRO A 117 4.62 19.60 6.30
N ARG A 118 5.88 19.17 6.26
CA ARG A 118 6.65 19.00 5.02
C ARG A 118 6.15 17.76 4.29
N ALA A 119 5.03 17.94 3.60
CA ALA A 119 4.30 16.90 2.90
C ALA A 119 4.01 17.32 1.46
N PHE A 120 3.95 16.36 0.57
CA PHE A 120 3.39 16.55 -0.76
C PHE A 120 1.89 16.38 -0.65
N VAL A 121 1.10 17.44 -0.80
CA VAL A 121 -0.36 17.40 -0.61
C VAL A 121 -1.06 18.09 -1.76
N VAL A 122 -2.09 17.45 -2.31
CA VAL A 122 -3.06 18.06 -3.23
C VAL A 122 -4.43 18.01 -2.58
N ASN A 123 -5.08 19.17 -2.48
CA ASN A 123 -6.46 19.29 -2.04
C ASN A 123 -7.37 19.43 -3.25
N GLU A 124 -8.51 18.75 -3.22
CA GLU A 124 -9.51 18.77 -4.28
C GLU A 124 -10.91 18.59 -3.71
N THR A 125 -11.90 18.73 -4.58
CA THR A 125 -13.30 18.44 -4.28
C THR A 125 -13.87 17.52 -5.35
N GLY A 126 -14.89 16.73 -5.03
CA GLY A 126 -15.47 15.82 -6.01
C GLY A 126 -16.57 14.95 -5.45
N TRP A 127 -17.06 14.03 -6.28
CA TRP A 127 -18.14 13.09 -5.93
C TRP A 127 -17.81 11.64 -6.24
N GLY A 128 -16.79 11.37 -7.06
CA GLY A 128 -16.43 10.03 -7.51
C GLY A 128 -15.17 9.49 -6.85
N GLU A 129 -15.14 8.18 -6.65
CA GLU A 129 -13.94 7.41 -6.29
C GLU A 129 -13.21 6.97 -7.57
N PHE A 130 -11.88 7.05 -7.57
CA PHE A 130 -11.05 6.64 -8.71
C PHE A 130 -9.63 6.29 -8.25
N GLU A 131 -8.86 5.64 -9.12
CA GLU A 131 -7.44 5.38 -8.85
C GLU A 131 -6.59 6.61 -9.17
N ILE A 132 -5.79 7.03 -8.19
CA ILE A 132 -4.76 8.05 -8.32
C ILE A 132 -3.42 7.34 -8.52
N THR A 133 -2.73 7.67 -9.62
CA THR A 133 -1.34 7.24 -9.80
C THR A 133 -0.42 8.22 -9.10
N ILE A 134 0.43 7.73 -8.20
CA ILE A 134 1.38 8.54 -7.43
C ILE A 134 2.79 8.17 -7.88
N LYS A 135 3.50 9.10 -8.51
CA LYS A 135 4.86 8.87 -9.01
C LYS A 135 5.88 9.62 -8.16
N LEU A 136 6.77 8.87 -7.53
CA LEU A 136 7.82 9.34 -6.63
C LEU A 136 9.11 9.57 -7.41
N TYR A 137 9.75 10.71 -7.23
CA TYR A 137 11.05 11.05 -7.81
C TYR A 137 12.06 11.32 -6.69
N TYR A 138 13.08 10.47 -6.60
CA TYR A 138 14.08 10.52 -5.54
C TYR A 138 15.15 11.58 -5.79
N ASP A 139 15.94 11.84 -4.76
CA ASP A 139 17.17 12.61 -4.89
C ASP A 139 18.07 11.97 -5.95
N SER A 140 18.59 12.81 -6.86
CA SER A 140 19.44 12.34 -7.96
C SER A 140 20.66 11.54 -7.49
N ARG A 141 21.20 11.84 -6.29
CA ARG A 141 22.33 11.11 -5.69
C ARG A 141 21.99 9.66 -5.36
N SER A 142 20.72 9.33 -5.16
CA SER A 142 20.30 7.93 -4.95
C SER A 142 20.54 7.07 -6.19
N GLY A 143 20.44 7.67 -7.39
CA GLY A 143 20.43 6.93 -8.65
C GLY A 143 19.23 6.01 -8.83
N GLU A 144 18.22 6.09 -7.96
CA GLU A 144 17.00 5.31 -8.05
C GLU A 144 16.11 5.82 -9.18
N LYS A 145 15.47 4.88 -9.87
CA LYS A 145 14.46 5.22 -10.87
C LYS A 145 13.19 5.69 -10.16
N PRO A 146 12.38 6.58 -10.77
CA PRO A 146 11.08 6.93 -10.20
C PRO A 146 10.21 5.68 -9.92
N GLN A 147 9.58 5.64 -8.76
CA GLN A 147 8.64 4.58 -8.39
C GLN A 147 7.21 5.06 -8.62
N THR A 148 6.34 4.15 -9.04
CA THR A 148 4.90 4.41 -9.19
C THR A 148 4.14 3.60 -8.15
N LEU A 149 3.27 4.28 -7.42
CA LEU A 149 2.29 3.72 -6.51
C LEU A 149 0.89 4.00 -7.05
N TYR A 150 -0.07 3.16 -6.68
CA TYR A 150 -1.47 3.29 -7.05
C TYR A 150 -2.31 3.36 -5.79
N HIS A 151 -3.15 4.39 -5.69
CA HIS A 151 -3.98 4.64 -4.53
C HIS A 151 -5.41 4.87 -4.96
N HIS A 152 -6.35 4.10 -4.42
CA HIS A 152 -7.77 4.31 -4.71
C HIS A 152 -8.34 5.36 -3.75
N LEU A 153 -8.80 6.49 -4.29
CA LEU A 153 -9.50 7.51 -3.52
C LEU A 153 -10.77 6.91 -2.92
N ARG A 154 -10.93 7.03 -1.61
CA ARG A 154 -12.15 6.64 -0.88
C ARG A 154 -12.85 7.89 -0.36
N LEU A 155 -14.10 8.05 -0.75
CA LEU A 155 -15.00 9.11 -0.27
C LEU A 155 -15.98 8.56 0.76
N HIS A 156 -16.34 7.28 0.63
CA HIS A 156 -17.29 6.63 1.53
C HIS A 156 -16.60 5.64 2.48
N PRO A 157 -17.20 5.38 3.66
CA PRO A 157 -16.71 4.37 4.59
C PRO A 157 -16.46 3.02 3.91
N TYR A 158 -15.27 2.49 4.12
CA TYR A 158 -14.82 1.24 3.53
C TYR A 158 -14.24 0.31 4.61
N GLY A 159 -14.02 -0.95 4.29
CA GLY A 159 -13.54 -1.95 5.25
C GLY A 159 -14.19 -3.30 5.04
N ARG A 160 -13.67 -4.31 5.73
CA ARG A 160 -14.19 -5.69 5.68
C ARG A 160 -15.35 -5.90 6.65
N THR A 161 -15.47 -5.05 7.67
CA THR A 161 -16.51 -5.18 8.70
C THR A 161 -17.37 -3.92 8.79
N GLU A 162 -18.62 -4.07 9.24
CA GLU A 162 -19.50 -2.93 9.48
C GLU A 162 -19.00 -2.04 10.62
N ALA A 163 -18.27 -2.61 11.59
CA ALA A 163 -17.65 -1.84 12.66
C ALA A 163 -16.58 -0.87 12.14
N GLU A 164 -15.73 -1.30 11.19
CA GLU A 164 -14.74 -0.43 10.53
C GLU A 164 -15.43 0.72 9.77
N LYS A 165 -16.52 0.42 9.05
CA LYS A 165 -17.29 1.43 8.31
C LYS A 165 -18.01 2.41 9.23
N GLU A 166 -18.61 1.93 10.33
CA GLU A 166 -19.28 2.78 11.32
C GLU A 166 -18.30 3.70 12.04
N ALA A 167 -17.08 3.22 12.32
CA ALA A 167 -16.03 4.06 12.90
C ALA A 167 -15.66 5.25 11.99
N MET A 168 -15.56 5.03 10.67
CA MET A 168 -15.31 6.12 9.71
C MET A 168 -16.51 7.06 9.58
N ARG A 169 -17.73 6.51 9.61
CA ARG A 169 -18.98 7.29 9.53
C ARG A 169 -19.12 8.22 10.73
N SER A 170 -18.96 7.69 11.94
CA SER A 170 -19.05 8.46 13.18
C SER A 170 -17.91 9.46 13.35
N GLY A 171 -16.73 9.18 12.78
CA GLY A 171 -15.59 10.11 12.77
C GLY A 171 -15.74 11.30 11.83
N GLY A 172 -16.70 11.28 10.89
CA GLY A 172 -16.91 12.37 9.92
C GLY A 172 -15.77 12.55 8.90
N GLU A 173 -14.86 11.58 8.83
CA GLU A 173 -13.68 11.59 7.97
C GLU A 173 -13.36 10.15 7.50
N VAL A 174 -13.15 10.00 6.20
CA VAL A 174 -12.73 8.75 5.58
C VAL A 174 -11.22 8.79 5.37
N VAL A 175 -10.51 8.00 6.18
CA VAL A 175 -9.05 7.88 6.16
C VAL A 175 -8.67 6.63 5.39
N ALA A 176 -8.03 6.81 4.23
CA ALA A 176 -7.50 5.72 3.41
C ALA A 176 -5.99 5.90 3.24
N TRP A 177 -5.23 5.50 4.25
CA TRP A 177 -3.78 5.66 4.30
C TRP A 177 -3.08 4.31 4.15
N THR A 178 -1.92 4.33 3.53
CA THR A 178 -1.04 3.18 3.37
C THR A 178 0.35 3.53 3.89
N TYR A 179 0.89 2.67 4.74
CA TYR A 179 2.28 2.71 5.18
C TYR A 179 3.17 2.07 4.11
N GLU A 180 4.33 2.68 3.88
CA GLU A 180 5.38 2.06 3.06
C GLU A 180 6.78 2.34 3.60
N GLU A 181 7.75 1.51 3.21
CA GLU A 181 9.18 1.70 3.45
C GLU A 181 9.96 1.78 2.13
N GLN A 182 10.54 2.94 1.87
CA GLN A 182 11.48 3.07 0.77
C GLN A 182 12.78 2.34 1.09
N LEU A 183 13.06 1.24 0.41
CA LEU A 183 14.34 0.55 0.45
C LEU A 183 15.32 1.17 -0.55
N PHE A 184 16.48 1.58 -0.04
CA PHE A 184 17.66 1.89 -0.84
C PHE A 184 18.67 0.73 -0.70
N ASN A 185 18.78 -0.08 -1.74
CA ASN A 185 19.65 -1.25 -1.76
C ASN A 185 21.02 -0.90 -2.37
N GLU A 186 22.09 -1.13 -1.60
CA GLU A 186 23.46 -0.74 -1.94
C GLU A 186 23.55 0.70 -2.47
N PRO A 187 23.10 1.70 -1.67
CA PRO A 187 23.12 3.10 -2.07
C PRO A 187 24.54 3.55 -2.40
N PHE A 188 24.66 4.58 -3.25
CA PHE A 188 25.93 5.27 -3.43
C PHE A 188 26.42 5.84 -2.09
N GLU A 189 27.74 5.86 -1.89
CA GLU A 189 28.37 6.26 -0.62
C GLU A 189 27.96 7.68 -0.19
N ASP A 190 27.88 8.63 -1.12
CA ASP A 190 27.40 9.98 -0.86
C ASP A 190 25.94 10.02 -0.40
N PHE A 191 25.07 9.24 -1.04
CA PHE A 191 23.67 9.14 -0.66
C PHE A 191 23.47 8.34 0.64
N TYR A 192 24.29 7.33 0.90
CA TYR A 192 24.33 6.63 2.18
C TYR A 192 24.61 7.60 3.32
N HIS A 193 25.55 8.54 3.14
CA HIS A 193 25.78 9.59 4.13
C HIS A 193 24.56 10.50 4.28
N VAL A 194 23.89 10.89 3.19
CA VAL A 194 22.64 11.68 3.28
C VAL A 194 21.57 10.95 4.09
N LEU A 195 21.44 9.64 3.89
CA LEU A 195 20.49 8.83 4.63
C LEU A 195 20.90 8.71 6.10
N THR A 196 22.15 8.39 6.41
CA THR A 196 22.58 8.02 7.76
C THR A 196 23.05 9.18 8.63
N THR A 197 23.31 10.36 8.06
CA THR A 197 23.75 11.52 8.83
C THR A 197 22.57 12.33 9.37
N GLY A 198 22.65 12.61 10.67
CA GLY A 198 21.73 13.51 11.34
C GLY A 198 20.39 12.87 11.68
N ALA A 199 20.40 11.69 12.32
CA ALA A 199 19.26 11.32 13.16
C ALA A 199 19.24 12.26 14.37
N HIS A 200 18.16 13.02 14.53
CA HIS A 200 18.05 14.04 15.57
C HIS A 200 16.61 14.20 16.03
N ASP A 201 16.43 14.84 17.19
CA ASP A 201 15.10 15.10 17.73
C ASP A 201 14.41 16.18 16.89
N LYS A 202 13.08 16.07 16.75
CA LYS A 202 12.29 17.00 15.95
C LYS A 202 12.50 18.44 16.40
N GLY A 203 12.65 19.35 15.44
CA GLY A 203 12.86 20.77 15.71
C GLY A 203 14.29 21.15 16.16
N THR A 204 15.19 20.18 16.33
CA THR A 204 16.61 20.48 16.56
C THR A 204 17.34 20.66 15.23
N LYS A 205 18.45 21.41 15.21
CA LYS A 205 19.27 21.52 14.00
C LYS A 205 20.00 20.18 13.79
N PRO A 206 20.11 19.68 12.55
CA PRO A 206 20.88 18.49 12.28
C PRO A 206 22.32 18.70 12.77
N PRO A 207 22.94 17.68 13.41
CA PRO A 207 24.33 17.78 13.83
C PRO A 207 25.22 18.11 12.63
N PRO A 208 26.30 18.88 12.82
CA PRO A 208 27.19 19.27 11.73
C PRO A 208 27.70 18.01 11.03
N THR A 209 27.51 17.94 9.71
CA THR A 209 28.08 16.87 8.90
C THR A 209 29.60 16.91 9.03
N PRO A 210 30.28 15.80 9.37
CA PRO A 210 31.73 15.77 9.33
C PRO A 210 32.15 16.02 7.88
N THR A 211 32.64 17.21 7.61
CA THR A 211 33.14 17.57 6.29
C THR A 211 34.42 16.76 6.10
N THR A 212 34.42 15.80 5.18
CA THR A 212 35.65 15.20 4.65
C THR A 212 36.36 16.22 3.76
N GLY A 213 36.76 17.34 4.37
CA GLY A 213 37.60 18.37 3.75
C GLY A 213 39.06 17.95 3.87
N GLY A 214 39.68 17.65 2.73
CA GLY A 214 41.13 17.48 2.61
C GLY A 214 41.87 18.74 3.01
N GLY A 215 42.21 18.86 4.29
CA GLY A 215 43.10 19.88 4.83
C GLY A 215 44.44 19.25 5.19
N LYS A 216 45.46 19.47 4.35
CA LYS A 216 46.85 19.04 4.59
C LYS A 216 47.46 19.89 5.72
N GLY A 217 47.16 19.53 6.97
CA GLY A 217 47.76 20.08 8.18
C GLY A 217 48.91 19.20 8.66
N LYS A 218 50.15 19.68 8.52
CA LYS A 218 51.38 19.02 8.97
C LYS A 218 51.51 19.22 10.48
N GLY A 219 51.20 18.19 11.27
CA GLY A 219 51.41 18.18 12.73
C GLY A 219 51.79 16.77 13.18
N GLY A 220 53.05 16.60 13.58
CA GLY A 220 53.61 15.32 14.01
C GLY A 220 53.20 14.94 15.44
N GLY A 221 52.83 13.67 15.62
CA GLY A 221 52.58 13.06 16.92
C GLY A 221 52.54 11.54 16.78
N LYS A 222 53.47 10.86 17.44
CA LYS A 222 53.71 9.40 17.43
C LYS A 222 52.64 8.63 18.21
N GLY A 223 52.26 7.45 17.69
CA GLY A 223 52.03 6.23 18.49
C GLY A 223 50.58 5.87 18.79
N GLY A 224 50.09 4.79 18.15
CA GLY A 224 48.83 4.15 18.52
C GLY A 224 48.34 3.20 17.42
N SER A 225 48.68 1.92 17.54
CA SER A 225 48.25 0.83 16.65
C SER A 225 46.72 0.75 16.52
N SER A 226 46.18 1.12 15.36
CA SER A 226 44.77 0.89 15.00
C SER A 226 44.63 -0.38 14.17
N SER A 227 44.09 -1.42 14.79
CA SER A 227 43.52 -2.57 14.10
C SER A 227 42.37 -2.11 13.19
N LYS A 228 42.43 -2.56 11.94
CA LYS A 228 41.44 -2.30 10.89
C LYS A 228 40.22 -3.20 11.14
N PRO A 229 38.98 -2.70 11.31
CA PRO A 229 37.83 -3.59 11.34
C PRO A 229 37.41 -3.94 9.90
N THR A 230 37.23 -5.24 9.69
CA THR A 230 36.71 -5.89 8.48
C THR A 230 35.22 -5.55 8.31
N PRO A 231 34.70 -5.39 7.07
CA PRO A 231 33.29 -5.11 6.85
C PRO A 231 32.49 -6.43 6.89
N GLN A 232 32.10 -6.85 8.09
CA GLN A 232 31.08 -7.87 8.26
C GLN A 232 30.22 -7.50 9.48
N GLN A 233 28.92 -7.31 9.23
CA GLN A 233 27.88 -6.97 10.21
C GLN A 233 28.04 -5.61 10.91
N GLN A 234 27.85 -4.53 10.16
CA GLN A 234 27.09 -3.38 10.66
C GLN A 234 25.75 -3.37 9.94
N GLN A 235 24.87 -4.29 10.34
CA GLN A 235 23.46 -3.93 10.43
C GLN A 235 23.45 -2.67 11.30
N ALA A 236 22.95 -1.55 10.78
CA ALA A 236 22.72 -0.38 11.60
C ALA A 236 21.69 -0.78 12.65
N SER A 237 22.17 -1.29 13.78
CA SER A 237 21.39 -1.56 14.97
C SER A 237 20.94 -0.21 15.48
N ALA A 238 19.77 0.22 15.02
CA ALA A 238 18.94 1.21 15.70
C ALA A 238 18.34 0.57 16.96
N ASP A 239 19.17 -0.11 17.76
CA ASP A 239 18.72 -0.66 19.03
C ASP A 239 18.71 0.50 20.02
N GLY A 240 17.49 0.93 20.34
CA GLY A 240 17.17 2.09 21.13
C GLY A 240 17.56 1.89 22.59
N SER A 241 18.83 2.11 22.90
CA SER A 241 19.27 2.43 24.26
C SER A 241 19.27 3.95 24.43
N GLY A 242 18.07 4.51 24.59
CA GLY A 242 17.87 5.94 24.83
C GLY A 242 16.39 6.22 25.04
N GLY A 243 15.98 6.32 26.30
CA GLY A 243 14.58 6.49 26.69
C GLY A 243 13.93 7.70 26.00
N GLY A 244 12.86 7.41 25.27
CA GLY A 244 12.03 8.39 24.56
C GLY A 244 11.44 7.73 23.32
N GLY A 245 10.19 7.27 23.39
CA GLY A 245 9.48 6.59 22.30
C GLY A 245 9.10 7.49 21.11
N ASP A 246 9.84 8.58 20.89
CA ASP A 246 9.59 9.57 19.86
C ASP A 246 10.38 9.26 18.59
N VAL A 247 9.72 9.41 17.43
CA VAL A 247 10.34 9.16 16.13
C VAL A 247 11.34 10.28 15.83
N LYS A 248 12.59 9.91 15.61
CA LYS A 248 13.67 10.85 15.25
C LYS A 248 13.60 11.23 13.78
N GLU A 249 13.92 12.49 13.50
CA GLU A 249 14.13 12.97 12.14
C GLU A 249 15.23 12.17 11.45
N ARG A 250 15.08 11.97 10.13
CA ARG A 250 16.04 11.23 9.28
C ARG A 250 16.37 9.80 9.75
N SER A 251 15.52 9.19 10.56
CA SER A 251 15.68 7.82 11.03
C SER A 251 14.79 6.84 10.24
N ALA A 252 15.01 5.54 10.47
CA ALA A 252 14.08 4.48 10.03
C ALA A 252 13.09 4.08 11.14
N MET A 253 13.01 4.86 12.22
CA MET A 253 12.16 4.54 13.36
C MET A 253 10.70 4.81 13.02
N ILE A 254 9.82 4.00 13.58
CA ILE A 254 8.38 4.23 13.59
C ILE A 254 7.91 4.28 15.04
N PRO A 255 6.74 4.89 15.33
CA PRO A 255 6.22 4.96 16.69
C PRO A 255 6.09 3.57 17.31
N GLN A 256 6.40 3.45 18.60
CA GLN A 256 6.24 2.17 19.29
C GLN A 256 4.77 1.81 19.46
N SER A 257 3.96 2.78 19.91
CA SER A 257 2.55 2.59 20.23
C SER A 257 1.62 3.48 19.39
N ASN A 258 0.35 3.08 19.32
CA ASN A 258 -0.69 3.80 18.60
C ASN A 258 -1.05 5.13 19.28
N LYS A 259 -1.26 6.16 18.46
CA LYS A 259 -1.73 7.48 18.88
C LYS A 259 -2.97 7.87 18.07
N PRO A 260 -3.91 8.67 18.63
CA PRO A 260 -5.04 9.19 17.87
C PRO A 260 -4.58 9.90 16.58
N GLY A 261 -5.18 9.56 15.44
CA GLY A 261 -4.81 10.11 14.13
C GLY A 261 -3.51 9.56 13.52
N GLN A 262 -2.80 8.66 14.21
CA GLN A 262 -1.56 8.04 13.73
C GLN A 262 -1.62 6.52 13.92
N PRO A 263 -2.19 5.79 12.95
CA PRO A 263 -2.47 4.35 13.09
C PRO A 263 -1.23 3.46 12.89
N PHE A 264 -0.12 4.00 12.38
CA PHE A 264 1.07 3.23 12.02
C PHE A 264 2.09 3.23 13.15
N SER A 265 2.27 2.07 13.77
CA SER A 265 3.19 1.83 14.88
C SER A 265 3.68 0.38 14.88
N ARG A 266 4.70 0.09 15.71
CA ARG A 266 5.13 -1.30 15.97
C ARG A 266 4.03 -2.16 16.57
N ASP A 267 3.18 -1.59 17.43
CA ASP A 267 2.02 -2.30 17.99
C ASP A 267 1.01 -2.69 16.89
N THR A 268 0.69 -1.76 15.98
CA THR A 268 -0.20 -2.07 14.84
C THR A 268 0.41 -3.11 13.91
N GLU A 269 1.72 -3.00 13.61
CA GLU A 269 2.44 -4.00 12.82
C GLU A 269 2.36 -5.40 13.46
N ALA A 270 2.59 -5.50 14.78
CA ALA A 270 2.53 -6.76 15.50
C ALA A 270 1.11 -7.38 15.47
N LEU A 271 0.07 -6.56 15.60
CA LEU A 271 -1.32 -7.00 15.49
C LEU A 271 -1.67 -7.48 14.08
N GLU A 272 -1.19 -6.79 13.05
CA GLU A 272 -1.43 -7.20 11.66
C GLU A 272 -0.66 -8.49 11.31
N ILE A 273 0.60 -8.64 11.77
CA ILE A 273 1.36 -9.89 11.63
C ILE A 273 0.62 -11.06 12.29
N LYS A 274 0.09 -10.85 13.50
CA LYS A 274 -0.72 -11.86 14.20
C LYS A 274 -1.96 -12.23 13.39
N ARG A 275 -2.71 -11.23 12.91
CA ARG A 275 -3.91 -11.43 12.08
C ARG A 275 -3.58 -12.21 10.80
N LEU A 276 -2.50 -11.86 10.11
CA LEU A 276 -2.06 -12.53 8.88
C LEU A 276 -1.65 -13.98 9.15
N ARG A 277 -0.97 -14.25 10.27
CA ARG A 277 -0.63 -15.60 10.69
C ARG A 277 -1.87 -16.45 10.94
N GLU A 278 -2.82 -15.94 11.72
CA GLU A 278 -4.10 -16.63 12.01
C GLU A 278 -4.91 -16.88 10.72
N ALA A 279 -4.91 -15.92 9.79
CA ALA A 279 -5.53 -16.10 8.49
C ALA A 279 -4.82 -17.19 7.66
N GLY A 280 -3.49 -17.21 7.68
CA GLY A 280 -2.68 -18.25 7.02
C GLY A 280 -2.97 -19.65 7.56
N ASP A 281 -3.04 -19.79 8.88
CA ASP A 281 -3.39 -21.05 9.53
C ASP A 281 -4.79 -21.53 9.11
N LYS A 282 -5.77 -20.61 9.05
CA LYS A 282 -7.12 -20.92 8.57
C LYS A 282 -7.13 -21.36 7.10
N VAL A 283 -6.34 -20.73 6.23
CA VAL A 283 -6.23 -21.16 4.82
C VAL A 283 -5.60 -22.55 4.75
N HIS A 284 -4.56 -22.84 5.53
CA HIS A 284 -3.97 -24.18 5.58
C HIS A 284 -4.99 -25.24 6.02
N ASP A 285 -5.83 -24.94 7.01
CA ASP A 285 -6.93 -25.82 7.41
C ASP A 285 -7.94 -26.05 6.29
N MET A 286 -8.35 -24.99 5.60
CA MET A 286 -9.26 -25.09 4.45
C MET A 286 -8.66 -25.95 3.33
N VAL A 287 -7.37 -25.77 3.02
CA VAL A 287 -6.66 -26.59 2.03
C VAL A 287 -6.62 -28.06 2.45
N ARG A 288 -6.34 -28.35 3.73
CA ARG A 288 -6.36 -29.72 4.25
C ARG A 288 -7.74 -30.36 4.12
N GLN A 289 -8.80 -29.64 4.48
CA GLN A 289 -10.17 -30.12 4.35
C GLN A 289 -10.57 -30.36 2.90
N MET A 290 -10.24 -29.42 2.01
CA MET A 290 -10.56 -29.54 0.58
C MET A 290 -9.83 -30.71 -0.07
N ASN A 291 -8.54 -30.91 0.23
CA ASN A 291 -7.77 -32.06 -0.27
C ASN A 291 -8.34 -33.38 0.24
N LYS A 292 -8.77 -33.44 1.50
CA LYS A 292 -9.46 -34.62 2.04
C LYS A 292 -10.77 -34.88 1.28
N ALA A 293 -11.60 -33.86 1.09
CA ALA A 293 -12.86 -33.98 0.39
C ALA A 293 -12.68 -34.41 -1.08
N ILE A 294 -11.65 -33.92 -1.76
CA ILE A 294 -11.28 -34.36 -3.12
C ILE A 294 -10.96 -35.86 -3.10
N LYS A 295 -10.09 -36.31 -2.18
CA LYS A 295 -9.70 -37.72 -2.08
C LYS A 295 -10.89 -38.64 -1.78
N ASP A 296 -11.76 -38.23 -0.87
CA ASP A 296 -12.96 -39.00 -0.50
C ASP A 296 -13.91 -39.12 -1.71
N LYS A 297 -14.11 -38.03 -2.47
CA LYS A 297 -14.93 -38.05 -3.69
C LYS A 297 -14.30 -38.84 -4.84
N GLU A 298 -12.98 -38.80 -4.99
CA GLU A 298 -12.28 -39.64 -5.98
C GLU A 298 -12.45 -41.13 -5.67
N ALA A 299 -12.41 -41.51 -4.40
CA ALA A 299 -12.65 -42.89 -3.96
C ALA A 299 -14.10 -43.33 -4.23
N GLU A 300 -15.09 -42.49 -3.89
CA GLU A 300 -16.50 -42.74 -4.18
C GLU A 300 -16.75 -42.88 -5.69
N LEU A 301 -16.18 -41.97 -6.50
CA LEU A 301 -16.29 -42.02 -7.96
C LEU A 301 -15.66 -43.29 -8.54
N ALA A 302 -14.54 -43.76 -7.97
CA ALA A 302 -13.92 -45.03 -8.38
C ALA A 302 -14.81 -46.23 -8.05
N GLN A 303 -15.46 -46.24 -6.88
CA GLN A 303 -16.38 -47.28 -6.47
C GLN A 303 -17.62 -47.34 -7.38
N LEU A 304 -18.25 -46.20 -7.63
CA LEU A 304 -19.42 -46.11 -8.52
C LEU A 304 -19.08 -46.51 -9.96
N LYS A 305 -17.87 -46.20 -10.45
CA LYS A 305 -17.41 -46.68 -11.76
C LYS A 305 -17.24 -48.20 -11.80
N ALA A 306 -16.71 -48.80 -10.73
CA ALA A 306 -16.56 -50.25 -10.64
C ALA A 306 -17.91 -50.98 -10.58
N GLU A 307 -18.87 -50.45 -9.81
CA GLU A 307 -20.23 -50.98 -9.72
C GLU A 307 -20.96 -50.93 -11.08
N ASN A 308 -20.84 -49.81 -11.79
CA ASN A 308 -21.45 -49.63 -13.11
C ASN A 308 -20.74 -50.40 -14.25
N ALA A 309 -19.55 -50.97 -14.00
CA ALA A 309 -18.79 -51.74 -14.99
C ALA A 309 -19.15 -53.24 -15.01
N VAL A 310 -19.97 -53.72 -14.08
CA VAL A 310 -20.43 -55.12 -14.06
C VAL A 310 -21.57 -55.30 -15.06
N PRO A 311 -21.42 -56.12 -16.13
CA PRO A 311 -22.48 -56.30 -17.12
C PRO A 311 -23.65 -57.10 -16.51
N ALA A 312 -24.89 -56.65 -16.76
CA ALA A 312 -26.08 -57.47 -16.54
C ALA A 312 -25.93 -58.77 -17.35
N ASN A 313 -25.83 -59.90 -16.66
CA ASN A 313 -25.61 -61.21 -17.29
C ASN A 313 -26.85 -61.64 -18.11
N PRO A 314 -26.71 -62.05 -19.39
CA PRO A 314 -27.82 -62.52 -20.19
C PRO A 314 -28.01 -64.03 -20.03
N THR A 315 -29.10 -64.46 -19.41
CA THR A 315 -29.51 -65.88 -19.45
C THR A 315 -31.00 -66.03 -19.62
N ALA A 316 -31.43 -66.31 -20.86
CA ALA A 316 -32.32 -67.45 -21.18
C ALA A 316 -32.48 -67.55 -22.71
N ALA A 317 -31.74 -68.45 -23.34
CA ALA A 317 -31.96 -68.86 -24.73
C ALA A 317 -32.70 -70.22 -24.76
N ALA A 318 -33.90 -70.19 -25.36
CA ALA A 318 -34.55 -71.21 -26.21
C ALA A 318 -34.70 -72.68 -25.74
N LYS A 319 -35.95 -73.18 -25.75
CA LYS A 319 -36.47 -74.09 -26.82
C LYS A 319 -37.92 -74.58 -26.59
N ASN A 320 -38.61 -74.76 -27.72
CA ASN A 320 -39.86 -75.52 -27.99
C ASN A 320 -41.19 -74.82 -27.63
N ASN A 321 -42.27 -74.82 -28.42
CA ASN A 321 -42.58 -75.49 -29.69
C ASN A 321 -43.72 -74.73 -30.42
N SER A 322 -43.86 -75.03 -31.70
CA SER A 322 -44.75 -74.43 -32.71
C SER A 322 -46.26 -74.66 -32.53
N ALA A 323 -47.01 -73.73 -33.14
CA ALA A 323 -48.37 -73.81 -33.71
C ALA A 323 -49.57 -73.65 -32.76
N ASN A 324 -50.33 -72.56 -32.90
CA ASN A 324 -51.61 -72.54 -33.64
C ASN A 324 -52.20 -71.11 -33.74
N ALA A 325 -53.06 -70.95 -34.73
CA ALA A 325 -53.77 -69.82 -35.29
C ALA A 325 -54.47 -68.81 -34.35
N GLY A 326 -54.72 -67.62 -34.91
CA GLY A 326 -56.07 -67.03 -34.86
C GLY A 326 -56.21 -65.70 -34.12
N ALA A 327 -56.26 -64.62 -34.92
CA ALA A 327 -57.05 -63.39 -34.79
C ALA A 327 -57.70 -63.02 -33.44
N GLY A 328 -57.51 -61.76 -33.01
CA GLY A 328 -58.42 -61.12 -32.05
C GLY A 328 -57.91 -59.81 -31.46
N ALA A 329 -58.54 -58.72 -31.85
CA ALA A 329 -58.34 -57.32 -31.45
C ALA A 329 -58.27 -57.00 -29.94
N GLY A 330 -57.64 -55.87 -29.60
CA GLY A 330 -58.10 -55.02 -28.48
C GLY A 330 -57.06 -54.43 -27.53
N ALA A 331 -56.49 -53.28 -27.91
CA ALA A 331 -56.08 -52.12 -27.09
C ALA A 331 -55.53 -52.28 -25.65
N SER A 332 -54.31 -51.77 -25.40
CA SER A 332 -54.08 -50.46 -24.72
C SER A 332 -52.61 -50.23 -24.30
N SER A 333 -52.13 -49.00 -24.60
CA SER A 333 -51.11 -48.17 -23.94
C SER A 333 -49.67 -48.68 -23.66
N SER A 334 -48.72 -48.25 -24.50
CA SER A 334 -47.47 -47.54 -24.15
C SER A 334 -46.83 -47.08 -25.48
N GLY A 335 -46.30 -45.88 -25.64
CA GLY A 335 -45.16 -45.34 -24.90
C GLY A 335 -43.86 -45.71 -25.63
N SER A 336 -43.54 -45.02 -26.73
CA SER A 336 -42.25 -45.06 -27.43
C SER A 336 -41.98 -43.66 -27.95
N GLY A 337 -40.80 -43.07 -27.93
CA GLY A 337 -39.46 -43.59 -27.71
C GLY A 337 -38.51 -42.73 -28.54
N SER A 338 -37.20 -42.96 -28.35
CA SER A 338 -36.07 -42.45 -29.15
C SER A 338 -35.74 -40.96 -29.00
N GLY A 339 -34.48 -40.55 -28.94
CA GLY A 339 -33.23 -41.29 -29.06
C GLY A 339 -32.05 -40.32 -29.20
N LYS A 340 -30.86 -40.81 -28.81
CA LYS A 340 -29.52 -40.42 -29.28
C LYS A 340 -29.20 -38.93 -29.50
N ALA A 341 -28.20 -38.44 -28.76
CA ALA A 341 -27.00 -37.88 -29.39
C ALA A 341 -25.87 -37.75 -28.35
N ALA A 342 -24.68 -38.18 -28.75
CA ALA A 342 -23.42 -37.85 -28.11
C ALA A 342 -23.02 -36.41 -28.48
N ALA A 343 -22.41 -35.66 -27.56
CA ALA A 343 -21.49 -34.58 -27.93
C ALA A 343 -20.57 -34.19 -26.77
N THR A 344 -19.29 -34.23 -27.12
CA THR A 344 -18.07 -33.70 -26.51
C THR A 344 -18.11 -32.20 -26.16
N ALA A 345 -17.18 -31.83 -25.27
CA ALA A 345 -16.96 -30.54 -24.61
C ALA A 345 -16.87 -29.28 -25.49
N PRO A 346 -16.95 -28.07 -24.88
CA PRO A 346 -16.35 -26.87 -25.44
C PRO A 346 -15.27 -26.24 -24.53
N THR A 347 -14.15 -25.89 -25.17
CA THR A 347 -13.13 -24.91 -24.76
C THR A 347 -13.51 -23.53 -25.35
N PRO A 348 -13.09 -22.37 -24.79
CA PRO A 348 -13.73 -21.08 -25.03
C PRO A 348 -13.11 -20.30 -26.19
N ALA A 349 -13.87 -19.34 -26.75
CA ALA A 349 -13.41 -18.37 -27.76
C ALA A 349 -14.28 -17.07 -27.73
N PRO A 350 -14.00 -16.00 -28.51
CA PRO A 350 -13.48 -14.72 -27.99
C PRO A 350 -14.36 -13.47 -28.31
N LYS A 351 -13.84 -12.31 -27.88
CA LYS A 351 -14.31 -10.90 -27.97
C LYS A 351 -14.86 -10.42 -29.34
N THR A 352 -15.83 -9.49 -29.31
CA THR A 352 -16.05 -8.36 -30.27
C THR A 352 -16.85 -7.26 -29.53
N THR A 353 -16.33 -6.05 -29.26
CA THR A 353 -16.35 -4.78 -30.04
C THR A 353 -17.53 -4.58 -31.01
N THR A 354 -18.38 -3.59 -30.73
CA THR A 354 -19.15 -2.79 -31.71
C THR A 354 -19.38 -1.36 -31.17
N THR A 355 -19.23 -0.37 -32.04
CA THR A 355 -19.32 1.08 -31.87
C THR A 355 -20.66 1.63 -32.39
N ALA A 356 -21.01 2.85 -31.93
CA ALA A 356 -21.93 3.88 -32.47
C ALA A 356 -23.45 3.74 -32.20
N VAL A 357 -24.02 4.75 -31.54
CA VAL A 357 -24.56 5.98 -32.19
C VAL A 357 -24.13 7.20 -31.39
#